data_AF-A0A2V5WZ16-F1
#
_entry.id   AF-A0A2V5WZ16-F1
#
_cell.length_a   1.000
_cell.length_b   1.000
_cell.length_c   1.000
_cell.angle_alpha   90.00
_cell.angle_beta   90.00
_cell.angle_gamma   90.00
#
_symmetry.space_group_name_H-M   'P 1'
#
loop_
_entity.id
_entity.type
_entity.pdbx_description
1 polymer ?
#
loop_
_entity_poly.entity_id
_entity_poly.type
_entity_poly.pdbx_seq_one_letter_code
_entity_poly.pdbx_strand_id
1 'polypeptide(L)'
;FDDARLAICLAQTLEDLGGVPVNYARVESFLKDSGRVCGAVVRDVETGQAHEIRARTVVNATGVFTDTVRRMDCPQTRNVITASQGAHIVLEKSFLPGDCALLIPRTDDGRLLFAIPWHDRTLVGTTDTPVLETSLEPRPFDAEIEFLLKHAGRYLSRKPLERDILSAFAGLRPLVKANEARNTARLSRDHILLVSPSGLVSVAGGKWTTYRKMGEDTVSAAGFPGRPSRTRNLHLHGWTEEVGANTHWRVYGADCPRLRVLLQENAEWSKPLHPRLPYCAGEVVWGVRHEMARTVEDVLSRRTRALMLDGRASAEIAPTVAAMMAEELGRDEKWIKEQVSAFQALADAYLPPRV
;
A
#
# COMPACT_ATOMS: atom_id res chain seq x y z
N PHE A 1 -9.22 10.15 1.22
CA PHE A 1 -9.00 8.69 1.17
C PHE A 1 -7.50 8.47 1.22
N ASP A 2 -7.05 7.61 2.12
CA ASP A 2 -5.65 7.18 2.25
C ASP A 2 -5.66 5.65 2.20
N ASP A 3 -5.02 5.09 1.19
CA ASP A 3 -5.06 3.67 0.88
C ASP A 3 -4.23 2.83 1.87
N ALA A 4 -3.03 3.29 2.21
CA ALA A 4 -2.17 2.63 3.19
C ALA A 4 -2.79 2.67 4.58
N ARG A 5 -3.38 3.81 4.97
CA ARG A 5 -4.10 3.91 6.25
C ARG A 5 -5.27 2.95 6.30
N LEU A 6 -6.08 2.86 5.24
CA LEU A 6 -7.18 1.90 5.17
C LEU A 6 -6.67 0.45 5.30
N ALA A 7 -5.55 0.11 4.67
CA ALA A 7 -4.95 -1.22 4.79
C ALA A 7 -4.53 -1.55 6.23
N ILE A 8 -3.94 -0.59 6.95
CA ILE A 8 -3.56 -0.74 8.36
C ILE A 8 -4.81 -0.91 9.23
N CYS A 9 -5.83 -0.07 9.05
CA CYS A 9 -7.10 -0.19 9.78
C CYS A 9 -7.76 -1.55 9.52
N LEU A 10 -7.70 -2.09 8.30
CA LEU A 10 -8.21 -3.42 8.00
C LEU A 10 -7.43 -4.53 8.72
N ALA A 11 -6.11 -4.41 8.82
CA ALA A 11 -5.27 -5.35 9.55
C ALA A 11 -5.54 -5.30 11.07
N GLN A 12 -5.68 -4.11 11.65
CA GLN A 12 -6.08 -3.94 13.06
C GLN A 12 -7.52 -4.43 13.31
N THR A 13 -8.44 -4.22 12.37
CA THR A 13 -9.81 -4.78 12.47
C THR A 13 -9.77 -6.31 12.47
N LEU A 14 -8.86 -6.93 11.72
CA LEU A 14 -8.66 -8.38 11.78
C LEU A 14 -8.22 -8.81 13.18
N GLU A 15 -7.28 -8.09 13.79
CA GLU A 15 -6.82 -8.33 15.17
C GLU A 15 -7.95 -8.13 16.21
N ASP A 16 -8.72 -7.05 16.12
CA ASP A 16 -9.88 -6.78 16.99
C ASP A 16 -10.92 -7.92 16.95
N LEU A 17 -11.02 -8.60 15.81
CA LEU A 17 -11.92 -9.74 15.59
C LEU A 17 -11.28 -11.10 15.94
N GLY A 18 -10.08 -11.10 16.52
CA GLY A 18 -9.34 -12.29 16.96
C GLY A 18 -8.52 -13.00 15.87
N GLY A 19 -8.31 -12.35 14.73
CA GLY A 19 -7.37 -12.80 13.71
C GLY A 19 -5.93 -12.41 14.06
N VAL A 20 -4.96 -12.98 13.34
CA VAL A 20 -3.53 -12.75 13.59
C VAL A 20 -2.88 -12.23 12.30
N PRO A 21 -2.84 -10.90 12.07
CA PRO A 21 -2.07 -10.32 10.98
C PRO A 21 -0.56 -10.48 11.26
N VAL A 22 0.20 -10.90 10.25
CA VAL A 22 1.67 -10.99 10.35
C VAL A 22 2.26 -10.44 9.04
N ASN A 23 3.04 -9.37 9.13
CA ASN A 23 3.84 -8.84 8.03
C ASN A 23 5.25 -9.47 8.03
N TYR A 24 6.01 -9.26 6.96
CA TYR A 24 7.35 -9.87 6.76
C TYR A 24 7.35 -11.41 6.83
N ALA A 25 6.19 -12.04 6.56
CA ALA A 25 6.00 -13.48 6.51
C ALA A 25 5.73 -13.92 5.06
N ARG A 26 6.80 -14.30 4.35
CA ARG A 26 6.75 -14.62 2.91
C ARG A 26 6.43 -16.09 2.69
N VAL A 27 5.37 -16.39 1.94
CA VAL A 27 5.07 -17.76 1.48
C VAL A 27 6.13 -18.24 0.47
N GLU A 28 6.65 -19.44 0.67
CA GLU A 28 7.64 -20.06 -0.23
C GLU A 28 7.09 -21.27 -0.97
N SER A 29 6.21 -22.03 -0.33
CA SER A 29 5.54 -23.19 -0.95
C SER A 29 4.25 -23.56 -0.19
N PHE A 30 3.42 -24.41 -0.79
CA PHE A 30 2.22 -24.95 -0.15
C PHE A 30 2.48 -26.33 0.45
N LEU A 31 1.92 -26.56 1.64
CA LEU A 31 1.81 -27.90 2.22
C LEU A 31 0.63 -28.61 1.56
N LYS A 32 0.83 -29.87 1.15
CA LYS A 32 -0.21 -30.68 0.53
C LYS A 32 -0.35 -32.03 1.19
N ASP A 33 -1.59 -32.42 1.43
CA ASP A 33 -1.97 -33.77 1.85
C ASP A 33 -2.92 -34.36 0.81
N SER A 34 -2.60 -35.55 0.29
CA SER A 34 -3.40 -36.23 -0.73
C SER A 34 -3.77 -35.33 -1.93
N GLY A 35 -2.83 -34.47 -2.34
CA GLY A 35 -3.01 -33.51 -3.45
C GLY A 35 -3.80 -32.23 -3.11
N ARG A 36 -4.29 -32.08 -1.87
CA ARG A 36 -5.04 -30.92 -1.38
C ARG A 36 -4.14 -29.99 -0.58
N VAL A 37 -4.26 -28.67 -0.79
CA VAL A 37 -3.54 -27.67 0.01
C VAL A 37 -4.09 -27.68 1.43
N CYS A 38 -3.20 -27.84 2.41
CA CYS A 38 -3.51 -27.90 3.84
C CYS A 38 -2.65 -26.95 4.69
N GLY A 39 -1.96 -26.01 4.04
CA GLY A 39 -1.08 -25.06 4.70
C GLY A 39 -0.03 -24.47 3.76
N ALA A 40 0.98 -23.82 4.34
CA ALA A 40 2.09 -23.23 3.61
C ALA A 40 3.40 -23.27 4.43
N VAL A 41 4.52 -23.30 3.73
CA VAL A 41 5.83 -22.95 4.29
C VAL A 41 6.00 -21.44 4.17
N VAL A 42 6.24 -20.79 5.29
CA VAL A 42 6.34 -19.34 5.41
C VAL A 42 7.69 -18.98 6.00
N ARG A 43 8.45 -18.12 5.33
CA ARG A 43 9.70 -17.57 5.83
C ARG A 43 9.45 -16.26 6.54
N ASP A 44 9.85 -16.18 7.80
CA ASP A 44 10.06 -14.93 8.50
C ASP A 44 11.27 -14.23 7.88
N VAL A 45 11.04 -13.09 7.23
CA VAL A 45 12.07 -12.33 6.52
C VAL A 45 13.00 -11.58 7.50
N GLU A 46 12.57 -11.32 8.74
CA GLU A 46 13.39 -10.66 9.75
C GLU A 46 14.43 -11.60 10.36
N THR A 47 14.07 -12.86 10.59
CA THR A 47 14.97 -13.86 11.20
C THR A 47 15.57 -14.85 10.19
N GLY A 48 14.98 -14.94 9.01
CA GLY A 48 15.32 -15.93 7.98
C GLY A 48 14.77 -17.33 8.26
N GLN A 49 14.09 -17.56 9.39
CA GLN A 49 13.54 -18.87 9.75
C GLN A 49 12.32 -19.24 8.91
N ALA A 50 12.16 -20.52 8.62
CA ALA A 50 11.01 -21.05 7.91
C ALA A 50 10.10 -21.83 8.86
N HIS A 51 8.79 -21.63 8.71
CA HIS A 51 7.76 -22.23 9.55
C HIS A 51 6.71 -22.92 8.67
N GLU A 52 6.25 -24.10 9.11
CA GLU A 52 5.09 -24.76 8.52
C GLU A 52 3.81 -24.30 9.22
N ILE A 53 2.90 -23.70 8.46
CA ILE A 53 1.60 -23.23 8.96
C ILE A 53 0.51 -24.09 8.35
N ARG A 54 -0.22 -24.84 9.19
CA ARG A 54 -1.37 -25.66 8.79
C ARG A 54 -2.64 -24.80 8.72
N ALA A 55 -3.45 -24.99 7.70
CA ALA A 55 -4.72 -24.30 7.53
C ALA A 55 -5.75 -25.21 6.83
N ARG A 56 -7.04 -25.03 7.17
CA ARG A 56 -8.14 -25.72 6.48
C ARG A 56 -8.40 -25.17 5.08
N THR A 57 -8.19 -23.87 4.91
CA THR A 57 -8.35 -23.17 3.64
C THR A 57 -7.22 -22.17 3.48
N VAL A 58 -6.69 -22.06 2.27
CA VAL A 58 -5.67 -21.08 1.91
C VAL A 58 -6.22 -20.18 0.81
N VAL A 59 -6.13 -18.87 1.02
CA VAL A 59 -6.55 -17.84 0.07
C VAL A 59 -5.32 -17.11 -0.44
N ASN A 60 -5.16 -17.06 -1.76
CA ASN A 60 -4.18 -16.25 -2.46
C ASN A 60 -4.83 -14.91 -2.87
N ALA A 61 -4.41 -13.83 -2.20
CA ALA A 61 -4.84 -12.45 -2.47
C ALA A 61 -3.63 -11.55 -2.79
N THR A 62 -2.63 -12.05 -3.51
CA THR A 62 -1.34 -11.35 -3.70
C THR A 62 -1.32 -10.37 -4.89
N GLY A 63 -2.46 -9.77 -5.25
CA GLY A 63 -2.54 -8.68 -6.23
C GLY A 63 -1.90 -9.02 -7.59
N VAL A 64 -0.91 -8.23 -8.02
CA VAL A 64 -0.20 -8.47 -9.29
C VAL A 64 0.64 -9.76 -9.29
N PHE A 65 0.93 -10.32 -8.11
CA PHE A 65 1.69 -11.56 -7.95
C PHE A 65 0.81 -12.81 -7.88
N THR A 66 -0.51 -12.71 -8.06
CA THR A 66 -1.44 -13.86 -7.97
C THR A 66 -0.95 -15.04 -8.80
N ASP A 67 -0.50 -14.83 -10.04
CA ASP A 67 -0.03 -15.92 -10.91
C ASP A 67 1.28 -16.56 -10.43
N THR A 68 2.19 -15.79 -9.83
CA THR A 68 3.40 -16.32 -9.19
C THR A 68 3.05 -17.29 -8.08
N VAL A 69 2.10 -16.93 -7.21
CA VAL A 69 1.64 -17.78 -6.12
C VAL A 69 0.82 -18.97 -6.62
N ARG A 70 -0.03 -18.79 -7.65
CA ARG A 70 -0.76 -19.92 -8.28
C ARG A 70 0.18 -20.96 -8.86
N ARG A 71 1.32 -20.55 -9.42
CA ARG A 71 2.35 -21.48 -9.93
C ARG A 71 3.03 -22.30 -8.85
N MET A 72 3.10 -21.80 -7.60
CA MET A 72 3.58 -22.60 -6.46
C MET A 72 2.65 -23.79 -6.18
N ASP A 73 1.34 -23.64 -6.44
CA ASP A 73 0.37 -24.74 -6.33
C ASP A 73 0.40 -25.65 -7.58
N CYS A 74 0.33 -25.06 -8.77
CA CYS A 74 0.32 -25.78 -10.05
C CYS A 74 1.23 -25.07 -11.07
N PRO A 75 2.45 -25.58 -11.30
CA PRO A 75 3.43 -24.91 -12.18
C PRO A 75 2.95 -24.67 -13.62
N GLN A 76 2.04 -25.52 -14.11
CA GLN A 76 1.50 -25.45 -15.47
C GLN A 76 0.32 -24.47 -15.62
N THR A 77 -0.01 -23.73 -14.56
CA THR A 77 -1.12 -22.78 -14.62
C THR A 77 -0.79 -21.58 -15.51
N ARG A 78 -1.75 -21.18 -16.35
CA ARG A 78 -1.62 -20.02 -17.24
C ARG A 78 -1.87 -18.72 -16.47
N ASN A 79 -1.27 -17.64 -16.98
CA ASN A 79 -1.45 -16.30 -16.43
C ASN A 79 -2.86 -15.79 -16.69
N VAL A 80 -3.54 -15.39 -15.61
CA VAL A 80 -4.85 -14.72 -15.69
C VAL A 80 -4.72 -13.20 -15.54
N ILE A 81 -3.56 -12.71 -15.11
CA ILE A 81 -3.26 -11.29 -14.93
C ILE A 81 -2.28 -10.79 -16.01
N THR A 82 -2.51 -9.55 -16.46
CA THR A 82 -1.51 -8.68 -17.08
C THR A 82 -1.32 -7.47 -16.17
N ALA A 83 -0.09 -7.00 -16.02
CA ALA A 83 0.19 -5.78 -15.25
C ALA A 83 0.19 -4.54 -16.16
N SER A 84 -0.38 -3.44 -15.67
CA SER A 84 -0.20 -2.11 -16.25
C SER A 84 0.25 -1.15 -15.16
N GLN A 85 1.23 -0.32 -15.48
CA GLN A 85 1.78 0.68 -14.59
C GLN A 85 0.98 1.97 -14.64
N GLY A 86 0.80 2.59 -13.48
CA GLY A 86 0.33 3.96 -13.35
C GLY A 86 1.25 4.77 -12.45
N ALA A 87 1.77 5.87 -12.99
CA ALA A 87 2.63 6.81 -12.30
C ALA A 87 1.85 8.03 -11.81
N HIS A 88 2.34 8.61 -10.73
CA HIS A 88 1.90 9.88 -10.16
C HIS A 88 3.11 10.74 -9.80
N ILE A 89 2.92 12.06 -9.83
CA ILE A 89 3.87 13.03 -9.26
C ILE A 89 3.17 13.84 -8.16
N VAL A 90 3.95 14.28 -7.19
CA VAL A 90 3.51 15.14 -6.09
C VAL A 90 4.21 16.48 -6.19
N LEU A 91 3.42 17.55 -6.18
CA LEU A 91 3.84 18.93 -6.25
C LEU A 91 3.38 19.68 -4.99
N GLU A 92 3.94 20.87 -4.77
CA GLU A 92 3.44 21.78 -3.74
C GLU A 92 1.96 22.11 -3.93
N LYS A 93 1.26 22.40 -2.82
CA LYS A 93 -0.13 22.88 -2.85
C LYS A 93 -0.31 24.15 -3.68
N SER A 94 0.73 24.97 -3.78
CA SER A 94 0.71 26.22 -4.57
C SER A 94 0.37 26.00 -6.06
N PHE A 95 0.51 24.79 -6.60
CA PHE A 95 0.11 24.45 -7.98
C PHE A 95 -1.41 24.24 -8.14
N LEU A 96 -2.09 23.82 -7.08
CA LEU A 96 -3.54 23.66 -7.00
C LEU A 96 -4.04 24.11 -5.61
N PRO A 97 -4.16 25.43 -5.38
CA PRO A 97 -4.37 25.97 -4.03
C PRO A 97 -5.77 25.72 -3.44
N GLY A 98 -6.75 25.37 -4.28
CA GLY A 98 -8.12 25.07 -3.84
C GLY A 98 -8.28 23.65 -3.29
N ASP A 99 -9.44 23.37 -2.70
CA ASP A 99 -9.75 22.06 -2.10
C ASP A 99 -10.50 21.11 -3.04
N CYS A 100 -10.72 21.52 -4.29
CA CYS A 100 -11.40 20.72 -5.31
C CYS A 100 -10.42 19.95 -6.20
N ALA A 101 -10.71 18.67 -6.44
CA ALA A 101 -10.00 17.89 -7.45
C ALA A 101 -10.39 18.36 -8.86
N LEU A 102 -9.40 18.42 -9.76
CA LEU A 102 -9.59 18.66 -11.18
C LEU A 102 -9.60 17.33 -11.93
N LEU A 103 -10.63 17.13 -12.76
CA LEU A 103 -10.67 16.10 -13.79
C LEU A 103 -10.34 16.75 -15.14
N ILE A 104 -9.29 16.27 -15.80
CA ILE A 104 -8.91 16.64 -17.15
C ILE A 104 -9.43 15.51 -18.06
N PRO A 105 -10.56 15.72 -18.77
CA PRO A 105 -11.34 14.65 -19.38
C PRO A 105 -10.70 14.06 -20.64
N ARG A 106 -9.75 14.78 -21.26
CA ARG A 106 -9.08 14.34 -22.48
C ARG A 106 -7.71 15.01 -22.60
N THR A 107 -6.64 14.25 -22.44
CA THR A 107 -5.28 14.62 -22.86
C THR A 107 -5.14 14.49 -24.38
N ASP A 108 -4.01 14.91 -24.95
CA ASP A 108 -3.77 14.88 -26.41
C ASP A 108 -3.93 13.46 -27.00
N ASP A 109 -3.69 12.42 -26.19
CA ASP A 109 -3.81 11.00 -26.52
C ASP A 109 -5.11 10.33 -26.01
N GLY A 110 -6.08 11.11 -25.52
CA GLY A 110 -7.39 10.59 -25.13
C GLY A 110 -7.51 10.08 -23.69
N ARG A 111 -6.44 10.12 -22.89
CA ARG A 111 -6.44 9.65 -21.49
C ARG A 111 -7.08 10.65 -20.53
N LEU A 112 -7.49 10.13 -19.37
CA LEU A 112 -7.99 10.90 -18.23
C LEU A 112 -6.84 11.23 -17.29
N LEU A 113 -6.80 12.47 -16.81
CA LEU A 113 -5.82 12.92 -15.82
C LEU A 113 -6.54 13.64 -14.68
N PHE A 114 -6.01 13.52 -13.47
CA PHE A 114 -6.47 14.16 -12.26
C PHE A 114 -5.36 15.01 -11.65
N ALA A 115 -5.76 16.13 -11.06
CA ALA A 115 -4.94 16.85 -10.08
C ALA A 115 -5.78 16.98 -8.80
N ILE A 116 -5.28 16.44 -7.69
CA ILE A 116 -6.04 16.22 -6.46
C ILE A 116 -5.32 16.91 -5.29
N PRO A 117 -5.99 17.79 -4.52
CA PRO A 117 -5.49 18.23 -3.23
C PRO A 117 -5.41 17.03 -2.27
N TRP A 118 -4.21 16.68 -1.83
CA TRP A 118 -3.94 15.45 -1.07
C TRP A 118 -2.84 15.71 -0.02
N HIS A 119 -3.18 15.59 1.28
CA HIS A 119 -2.26 15.84 2.41
C HIS A 119 -1.47 17.16 2.30
N ASP A 120 -2.17 18.26 2.02
CA ASP A 120 -1.57 19.59 1.84
C ASP A 120 -0.51 19.63 0.71
N ARG A 121 -0.70 18.78 -0.30
CA ARG A 121 0.05 18.72 -1.56
C ARG A 121 -0.89 18.61 -2.75
N THR A 122 -0.33 18.69 -3.94
CA THR A 122 -1.03 18.43 -5.20
C THR A 122 -0.56 17.09 -5.76
N LEU A 123 -1.43 16.08 -5.76
CA LEU A 123 -1.18 14.79 -6.40
C LEU A 123 -1.67 14.83 -7.85
N VAL A 124 -0.78 14.57 -8.81
CA VAL A 124 -1.10 14.57 -10.25
C VAL A 124 -0.91 13.17 -10.80
N GLY A 125 -1.93 12.66 -11.49
CA GLY A 125 -1.89 11.33 -12.09
C GLY A 125 -3.22 10.95 -12.73
N THR A 126 -3.33 9.83 -13.41
CA THR A 126 -2.32 8.78 -13.54
C THR A 126 -2.00 8.52 -15.01
N THR A 127 -0.90 7.84 -15.26
CA THR A 127 -0.62 7.17 -16.54
C THR A 127 -1.19 5.75 -16.61
N ASP A 128 -1.09 5.14 -17.79
CA ASP A 128 -1.44 3.74 -18.04
C ASP A 128 -0.47 3.16 -19.08
N THR A 129 0.54 2.45 -18.59
CA THR A 129 1.65 1.93 -19.40
C THR A 129 1.75 0.41 -19.21
N PRO A 130 1.49 -0.41 -20.24
CA PRO A 130 1.64 -1.86 -20.14
C PRO A 130 3.07 -2.25 -19.75
N VAL A 131 3.21 -3.19 -18.81
CA VAL A 131 4.52 -3.73 -18.41
C VAL A 131 4.56 -5.24 -18.59
N LEU A 132 5.71 -5.76 -18.99
CA LEU A 132 5.91 -7.19 -19.23
C LEU A 132 6.17 -7.96 -17.93
N GLU A 133 6.85 -7.32 -16.99
CA GLU A 133 7.28 -7.92 -15.73
C GLU A 133 6.76 -7.14 -14.53
N THR A 134 6.40 -7.88 -13.47
CA THR A 134 5.97 -7.31 -12.20
C THR A 134 7.17 -7.06 -11.29
N SER A 135 7.26 -5.85 -10.76
CA SER A 135 8.24 -5.47 -9.72
C SER A 135 7.54 -5.27 -8.38
N LEU A 136 8.26 -5.51 -7.29
CA LEU A 136 7.83 -5.08 -5.95
C LEU A 136 7.83 -3.55 -5.84
N GLU A 137 8.80 -2.90 -6.49
CA GLU A 137 8.97 -1.45 -6.50
C GLU A 137 9.04 -0.95 -7.97
N PRO A 138 7.88 -0.79 -8.64
CA PRO A 138 7.83 -0.18 -9.97
C PRO A 138 8.23 1.30 -9.91
N ARG A 139 8.91 1.80 -10.95
CA ARG A 139 9.34 3.20 -11.03
C ARG A 139 8.66 3.90 -12.20
N PRO A 140 8.23 5.17 -12.04
CA PRO A 140 7.76 5.97 -13.16
C PRO A 140 8.79 5.99 -14.30
N PHE A 141 8.33 5.85 -15.54
CA PHE A 141 9.19 6.08 -16.69
C PHE A 141 9.34 7.59 -16.96
N ASP A 142 10.46 8.01 -17.55
CA ASP A 142 10.69 9.42 -17.88
C ASP A 142 9.57 9.99 -18.77
N ALA A 143 9.11 9.22 -19.75
CA ALA A 143 7.99 9.58 -20.62
C ALA A 143 6.66 9.75 -19.86
N GLU A 144 6.47 9.04 -18.75
CA GLU A 144 5.29 9.22 -17.89
C GLU A 144 5.39 10.53 -17.09
N ILE A 145 6.57 10.86 -16.56
CA ILE A 145 6.81 12.13 -15.87
C ILE A 145 6.61 13.30 -16.83
N GLU A 146 7.20 13.25 -18.02
CA GLU A 146 7.04 14.28 -19.05
C GLU A 146 5.57 14.47 -19.43
N PHE A 147 4.84 13.37 -19.63
CA PHE A 147 3.41 13.38 -19.91
C PHE A 147 2.63 14.11 -18.79
N LEU A 148 2.87 13.75 -17.53
CA LEU A 148 2.18 14.37 -16.39
C LEU A 148 2.45 15.87 -16.28
N LEU A 149 3.73 16.29 -16.37
CA LEU A 149 4.12 17.70 -16.30
C LEU A 149 3.51 18.51 -17.46
N LYS A 150 3.58 17.99 -18.69
CA LYS A 150 3.07 18.64 -19.90
C LYS A 150 1.56 18.87 -19.83
N HIS A 151 0.80 17.84 -19.45
CA HIS A 151 -0.67 17.90 -19.48
C HIS A 151 -1.24 18.62 -18.27
N ALA A 152 -0.71 18.40 -17.07
CA ALA A 152 -1.16 19.11 -15.87
C ALA A 152 -0.80 20.60 -15.93
N GLY A 153 0.36 20.96 -16.47
CA GLY A 153 0.82 22.35 -16.57
C GLY A 153 -0.07 23.30 -17.37
N ARG A 154 -1.03 22.78 -18.14
CA ARG A 154 -2.04 23.58 -18.86
C ARG A 154 -3.18 24.08 -17.96
N TYR A 155 -3.38 23.44 -16.81
CA TYR A 155 -4.53 23.66 -15.92
C TYR A 155 -4.13 24.10 -14.50
N LEU A 156 -2.89 23.80 -14.08
CA LEU A 156 -2.36 24.24 -12.79
C LEU A 156 -2.06 25.74 -12.79
N SER A 157 -1.95 26.34 -11.59
CA SER A 157 -1.72 27.78 -11.42
C SER A 157 -0.46 28.30 -12.10
N ARG A 158 0.55 27.43 -12.27
CA ARG A 158 1.75 27.65 -13.08
C ARG A 158 2.22 26.33 -13.67
N LYS A 159 2.97 26.37 -14.77
CA LYS A 159 3.53 25.17 -15.40
C LYS A 159 4.60 24.56 -14.48
N PRO A 160 4.44 23.31 -14.00
CA PRO A 160 5.45 22.63 -13.21
C PRO A 160 6.62 22.18 -14.08
N LEU A 161 7.79 22.12 -13.46
CA LEU A 161 9.03 21.59 -14.01
C LEU A 161 9.49 20.40 -13.18
N GLU A 162 10.43 19.60 -13.68
CA GLU A 162 10.94 18.43 -12.95
C GLU A 162 11.47 18.77 -11.56
N ARG A 163 12.17 19.90 -11.41
CA ARG A 163 12.65 20.39 -10.10
C ARG A 163 11.56 20.66 -9.08
N ASP A 164 10.31 20.87 -9.52
CA ASP A 164 9.16 21.13 -8.65
C ASP A 164 8.56 19.83 -8.10
N ILE A 165 8.98 18.67 -8.62
CA ILE A 165 8.53 17.36 -8.13
C ILE A 165 9.13 17.11 -6.75
N LEU A 166 8.24 16.96 -5.77
CA LEU A 166 8.57 16.57 -4.40
C LEU A 166 8.71 15.05 -4.28
N SER A 167 7.94 14.30 -5.07
CA SER A 167 7.98 12.84 -5.13
C SER A 167 7.32 12.34 -6.41
N ALA A 168 7.79 11.23 -6.97
CA ALA A 168 7.20 10.53 -8.11
C ALA A 168 7.17 9.03 -7.81
N PHE A 169 6.02 8.39 -7.99
CA PHE A 169 5.86 6.97 -7.66
C PHE A 169 4.93 6.27 -8.65
N ALA A 170 5.08 4.96 -8.76
CA ALA A 170 4.27 4.13 -9.63
C ALA A 170 3.65 2.96 -8.88
N GLY A 171 2.57 2.42 -9.44
CA GLY A 171 1.94 1.19 -8.96
C GLY A 171 1.51 0.31 -10.13
N LEU A 172 1.46 -1.00 -9.89
CA LEU A 172 1.03 -1.97 -10.89
C LEU A 172 -0.44 -2.38 -10.66
N ARG A 173 -1.23 -2.35 -11.74
CA ARG A 173 -2.63 -2.75 -11.75
C ARG A 173 -2.76 -4.22 -12.17
N PRO A 174 -3.43 -5.09 -11.38
CA PRO A 174 -3.66 -6.48 -11.77
C PRO A 174 -4.85 -6.58 -12.73
N LEU A 175 -4.64 -6.48 -14.03
CA LEU A 175 -5.73 -6.53 -15.02
C LEU A 175 -6.04 -7.98 -15.41
N VAL A 176 -7.32 -8.37 -15.35
CA VAL A 176 -7.76 -9.73 -15.71
C VAL A 176 -7.86 -9.90 -17.23
N LYS A 177 -7.31 -11.00 -17.76
CA LYS A 177 -7.45 -11.37 -19.18
C LYS A 177 -8.85 -11.94 -19.47
N ALA A 178 -9.60 -11.29 -20.36
CA ALA A 178 -11.00 -11.59 -20.64
C ALA A 178 -11.28 -13.00 -21.22
N ASN A 179 -10.30 -13.64 -21.89
CA ASN A 179 -10.55 -14.86 -22.67
C ASN A 179 -10.39 -16.19 -21.90
N GLU A 180 -9.73 -16.23 -20.74
CA GLU A 180 -9.48 -17.50 -20.02
C GLU A 180 -10.41 -17.73 -18.81
N ALA A 181 -11.21 -16.73 -18.42
CA ALA A 181 -12.08 -16.83 -17.24
C ALA A 181 -13.34 -17.71 -17.45
N ARG A 182 -13.53 -18.34 -18.62
CA ARG A 182 -14.81 -19.00 -18.97
C ARG A 182 -15.00 -20.43 -18.44
N ASN A 183 -13.95 -21.20 -18.13
CA ASN A 183 -14.13 -22.65 -17.89
C ASN A 183 -14.24 -23.09 -16.42
N THR A 184 -13.86 -22.26 -15.44
CA THR A 184 -13.98 -22.61 -13.99
C THR A 184 -14.13 -21.41 -13.06
N ALA A 185 -14.16 -20.17 -13.58
CA ALA A 185 -14.19 -18.97 -12.76
C ALA A 185 -15.63 -18.51 -12.47
N ARG A 186 -15.91 -18.14 -11.22
CA ARG A 186 -17.06 -17.28 -10.92
C ARG A 186 -16.64 -15.85 -11.25
N LEU A 187 -17.09 -15.35 -12.40
CA LEU A 187 -16.87 -13.95 -12.79
C LEU A 187 -17.82 -13.04 -12.01
N SER A 188 -17.25 -12.12 -11.23
CA SER A 188 -17.89 -10.85 -10.91
C SER A 188 -17.51 -9.83 -11.98
N ARG A 189 -18.27 -8.75 -12.15
CA ARG A 189 -18.04 -7.74 -13.20
C ARG A 189 -16.67 -7.05 -13.09
N ASP A 190 -16.02 -7.09 -11.92
CA ASP A 190 -14.75 -6.38 -11.65
C ASP A 190 -13.59 -7.27 -11.18
N HIS A 191 -13.85 -8.50 -10.74
CA HIS A 191 -12.82 -9.42 -10.21
C HIS A 191 -13.17 -10.88 -10.53
N ILE A 192 -12.17 -11.76 -10.51
CA ILE A 192 -12.34 -13.20 -10.72
C ILE A 192 -11.93 -14.00 -9.49
N LEU A 193 -12.65 -15.08 -9.25
CA LEU A 193 -12.34 -16.09 -8.25
C LEU A 193 -12.01 -17.40 -8.94
N LEU A 194 -10.86 -17.97 -8.58
CA LEU A 194 -10.34 -19.21 -9.13
C LEU A 194 -10.11 -20.19 -7.99
N VAL A 195 -10.73 -21.37 -8.06
CA VAL A 195 -10.49 -22.45 -7.10
C VAL A 195 -9.75 -23.56 -7.84
N SER A 196 -8.52 -23.85 -7.41
CA SER A 196 -7.73 -24.92 -8.03
C SER A 196 -8.24 -26.31 -7.59
N PRO A 197 -7.89 -27.39 -8.31
CA PRO A 197 -8.24 -28.76 -7.89
C PRO A 197 -7.71 -29.13 -6.49
N SER A 198 -6.57 -28.57 -6.09
CA SER A 198 -5.99 -28.76 -4.75
C SER A 198 -6.74 -27.97 -3.66
N GLY A 199 -7.66 -27.07 -4.03
CA GLY A 199 -8.47 -26.26 -3.11
C GLY A 199 -7.91 -24.87 -2.80
N LEU A 200 -6.83 -24.42 -3.47
CA LEU A 200 -6.36 -23.04 -3.34
C LEU A 200 -7.39 -22.07 -3.94
N VAL A 201 -7.85 -21.10 -3.15
CA VAL A 201 -8.74 -20.04 -3.63
C VAL A 201 -7.91 -18.82 -3.98
N SER A 202 -7.96 -18.35 -5.22
CA SER A 202 -7.25 -17.14 -5.67
C SER A 202 -8.25 -16.06 -6.08
N VAL A 203 -8.01 -14.83 -5.62
CA VAL A 203 -8.71 -13.63 -6.08
C VAL A 203 -7.78 -12.80 -6.97
N ALA A 204 -8.27 -12.39 -8.13
CA ALA A 204 -7.53 -11.58 -9.09
C ALA A 204 -8.38 -10.44 -9.66
N GLY A 205 -7.72 -9.35 -10.03
CA GLY A 205 -8.41 -8.14 -10.47
C GLY A 205 -8.94 -7.30 -9.32
N GLY A 206 -10.03 -6.58 -9.60
CA GLY A 206 -10.71 -5.75 -8.63
C GLY A 206 -10.13 -4.35 -8.47
N LYS A 207 -10.75 -3.60 -7.55
CA LYS A 207 -10.42 -2.20 -7.26
C LYS A 207 -10.53 -1.97 -5.75
N TRP A 208 -9.81 -0.97 -5.26
CA TRP A 208 -9.98 -0.50 -3.88
C TRP A 208 -11.42 -0.14 -3.54
N THR A 209 -12.21 0.37 -4.48
CA THR A 209 -13.63 0.72 -4.23
C THR A 209 -14.53 -0.50 -4.05
N THR A 210 -14.14 -1.67 -4.55
CA THR A 210 -14.95 -2.90 -4.51
C THR A 210 -14.38 -3.95 -3.55
N TYR A 211 -13.28 -3.66 -2.86
CA TYR A 211 -12.53 -4.59 -1.99
C TYR A 211 -13.41 -5.36 -1.00
N ARG A 212 -14.37 -4.69 -0.36
CA ARG A 212 -15.26 -5.29 0.64
C ARG A 212 -16.10 -6.42 0.02
N LYS A 213 -16.68 -6.17 -1.16
CA LYS A 213 -17.48 -7.17 -1.87
C LYS A 213 -16.59 -8.29 -2.41
N MET A 214 -15.39 -7.97 -2.91
CA MET A 214 -14.40 -8.98 -3.29
C MET A 214 -14.06 -9.92 -2.13
N GLY A 215 -13.85 -9.37 -0.92
CA GLY A 215 -13.58 -10.16 0.28
C GLY A 215 -14.76 -11.06 0.66
N GLU A 216 -15.99 -10.54 0.62
CA GLU A 216 -17.22 -11.30 0.86
C GLU A 216 -17.39 -12.47 -0.12
N ASP A 217 -17.17 -12.22 -1.41
CA ASP A 217 -17.27 -13.24 -2.46
C ASP A 217 -16.14 -14.29 -2.32
N THR A 218 -14.93 -13.86 -1.94
CA THR A 218 -13.78 -14.74 -1.68
C THR A 218 -14.02 -15.69 -0.51
N VAL A 219 -14.53 -15.17 0.63
CA VAL A 219 -14.85 -16.00 1.81
C VAL A 219 -15.97 -17.00 1.47
N SER A 220 -16.95 -16.58 0.65
CA SER A 220 -18.01 -17.46 0.18
C SER A 220 -17.46 -18.59 -0.71
N ALA A 221 -16.50 -18.29 -1.58
CA ALA A 221 -15.82 -19.29 -2.42
C ALA A 221 -14.88 -20.21 -1.65
N ALA A 222 -14.32 -19.74 -0.52
CA ALA A 222 -13.44 -20.48 0.38
C ALA A 222 -14.15 -21.60 1.17
N GLY A 223 -15.45 -21.83 0.95
CA GLY A 223 -16.17 -22.95 1.55
C GLY A 223 -16.68 -22.67 2.96
N PHE A 224 -17.03 -21.41 3.26
CA PHE A 224 -17.78 -21.04 4.46
C PHE A 224 -19.27 -20.72 4.14
N PRO A 225 -20.03 -21.62 3.48
CA PRO A 225 -21.42 -21.35 3.13
C PRO A 225 -22.29 -21.20 4.39
N GLY A 226 -23.28 -20.31 4.33
CA GLY A 226 -24.35 -20.22 5.32
C GLY A 226 -24.14 -19.23 6.46
N ARG A 227 -23.01 -18.51 6.53
CA ARG A 227 -22.86 -17.35 7.44
C ARG A 227 -22.98 -16.05 6.65
N PRO A 228 -24.04 -15.24 6.87
CA PRO A 228 -24.14 -13.92 6.23
C PRO A 228 -22.92 -13.06 6.56
N SER A 229 -22.35 -12.41 5.55
CA SER A 229 -21.26 -11.48 5.78
C SER A 229 -21.74 -10.27 6.59
N ARG A 230 -21.04 -9.97 7.68
CA ARG A 230 -21.31 -8.80 8.53
C ARG A 230 -20.55 -7.55 8.08
N THR A 231 -19.69 -7.65 7.07
CA THR A 231 -18.73 -6.59 6.70
C THR A 231 -19.38 -5.33 6.13
N ARG A 232 -20.66 -5.39 5.70
CA ARG A 232 -21.37 -4.22 5.19
C ARG A 232 -21.57 -3.12 6.24
N ASN A 233 -21.83 -3.53 7.48
CA ASN A 233 -22.12 -2.63 8.60
C ASN A 233 -21.03 -2.69 9.69
N LEU A 234 -19.90 -3.34 9.39
CA LEU A 234 -18.79 -3.44 10.31
C LEU A 234 -18.01 -2.12 10.26
N HIS A 235 -17.94 -1.43 11.39
CA HIS A 235 -17.00 -0.34 11.57
C HIS A 235 -15.59 -0.92 11.68
N LEU A 236 -14.66 -0.32 10.94
CA LEU A 236 -13.25 -0.69 10.98
C LEU A 236 -12.60 -0.08 12.24
N HIS A 237 -11.46 -0.64 12.62
CA HIS A 237 -10.58 -0.04 13.62
C HIS A 237 -10.35 1.44 13.33
N GLY A 238 -10.34 2.26 14.40
CA GLY A 238 -10.23 3.71 14.28
C GLY A 238 -11.52 4.43 13.85
N TRP A 239 -12.62 3.73 13.57
CA TRP A 239 -13.90 4.39 13.27
C TRP A 239 -14.43 5.19 14.48
N THR A 240 -14.94 6.39 14.23
CA THR A 240 -15.60 7.25 15.21
C THR A 240 -16.60 8.18 14.53
N GLU A 241 -17.65 8.58 15.24
CA GLU A 241 -18.59 9.64 14.81
C GLU A 241 -18.01 11.04 15.05
N GLU A 242 -17.03 11.15 15.95
CA GLU A 242 -16.40 12.42 16.29
C GLU A 242 -15.53 12.91 15.14
N VAL A 243 -15.95 14.01 14.52
CA VAL A 243 -15.12 14.73 13.57
C VAL A 243 -14.09 15.54 14.35
N GLY A 244 -12.92 14.95 14.58
CA GLY A 244 -11.80 15.63 15.21
C GLY A 244 -11.35 16.89 14.45
N ALA A 245 -10.47 17.68 15.09
CA ALA A 245 -9.88 18.86 14.46
C ALA A 245 -9.25 18.53 13.11
N ASN A 246 -9.36 19.46 12.15
CA ASN A 246 -8.83 19.31 10.80
C ASN A 246 -7.30 19.39 10.77
N THR A 247 -6.66 18.35 11.29
CA THR A 247 -5.21 18.13 11.39
C THR A 247 -4.85 16.85 10.64
N HIS A 248 -3.55 16.63 10.37
CA HIS A 248 -3.13 15.39 9.70
C HIS A 248 -3.44 14.14 10.54
N TRP A 249 -3.56 14.27 11.86
CA TRP A 249 -3.96 13.19 12.76
C TRP A 249 -5.39 12.69 12.58
N ARG A 250 -6.21 13.34 11.75
CA ARG A 250 -7.56 12.84 11.41
C ARG A 250 -7.53 11.39 10.90
N VAL A 251 -6.43 10.97 10.29
CA VAL A 251 -6.25 9.59 9.77
C VAL A 251 -6.26 8.51 10.85
N TYR A 252 -6.02 8.85 12.13
CA TYR A 252 -6.02 7.91 13.25
C TYR A 252 -7.42 7.72 13.87
N GLY A 253 -8.39 8.59 13.55
CA GLY A 253 -9.77 8.46 14.04
C GLY A 253 -9.86 8.26 15.57
N ALA A 254 -10.49 7.16 16.01
CA ALA A 254 -10.69 6.82 17.42
C ALA A 254 -9.39 6.60 18.21
N ASP A 255 -8.25 6.40 17.55
CA ASP A 255 -6.95 6.28 18.23
C ASP A 255 -6.29 7.63 18.53
N CYS A 256 -6.78 8.73 17.95
CA CYS A 256 -6.20 10.05 18.15
C CYS A 256 -6.05 10.45 19.65
N PRO A 257 -7.02 10.18 20.54
CA PRO A 257 -6.84 10.41 21.98
C PRO A 257 -5.68 9.59 22.59
N ARG A 258 -5.51 8.32 22.17
CA ARG A 258 -4.43 7.45 22.65
C ARG A 258 -3.07 7.94 22.15
N LEU A 259 -2.97 8.37 20.90
CA LEU A 259 -1.76 8.99 20.36
C LEU A 259 -1.38 10.24 21.17
N ARG A 260 -2.35 11.08 21.56
CA ARG A 260 -2.08 12.25 22.40
C ARG A 260 -1.55 11.89 23.78
N VAL A 261 -2.05 10.81 24.39
CA VAL A 261 -1.53 10.30 25.67
C VAL A 261 -0.10 9.79 25.48
N LEU A 262 0.18 9.04 24.42
CA LEU A 262 1.54 8.58 24.10
C LEU A 262 2.52 9.76 24.00
N LEU A 263 2.13 10.84 23.32
CA LEU A 263 2.96 12.04 23.18
C LEU A 263 3.30 12.75 24.50
N GLN A 264 2.55 12.49 25.57
CA GLN A 264 2.82 13.03 26.91
C GLN A 264 3.83 12.20 27.71
N GLU A 265 4.09 10.94 27.30
CA GLU A 265 5.06 10.07 27.97
C GLU A 265 6.49 10.58 27.80
N ASN A 266 6.78 11.26 26.70
CA ASN A 266 8.08 11.87 26.43
C ASN A 266 7.90 13.19 25.66
N ALA A 267 8.37 14.30 26.25
CA ALA A 267 8.26 15.63 25.66
C ALA A 267 8.94 15.74 24.28
N GLU A 268 9.98 14.94 24.01
CA GLU A 268 10.66 14.89 22.71
C GLU A 268 9.75 14.35 21.60
N TRP A 269 8.79 13.49 21.93
CA TRP A 269 7.90 12.88 20.94
C TRP A 269 6.91 13.87 20.31
N SER A 270 6.65 14.99 20.97
CA SER A 270 5.82 16.07 20.41
C SER A 270 6.58 16.95 19.40
N LYS A 271 7.91 16.80 19.26
CA LYS A 271 8.70 17.61 18.33
C LYS A 271 8.45 17.21 16.87
N PRO A 272 8.34 18.17 15.94
CA PRO A 272 8.27 17.88 14.51
C PRO A 272 9.52 17.15 14.04
N LEU A 273 9.36 16.15 13.16
CA LEU A 273 10.48 15.45 12.53
C LEU A 273 11.17 16.32 11.48
N HIS A 274 10.40 17.10 10.73
CA HIS A 274 10.90 17.93 9.64
C HIS A 274 9.97 19.13 9.37
N PRO A 275 10.46 20.35 9.12
CA PRO A 275 9.61 21.53 8.89
C PRO A 275 8.70 21.44 7.64
N ARG A 276 9.10 20.65 6.63
CA ARG A 276 8.30 20.39 5.41
C ARG A 276 7.25 19.28 5.57
N LEU A 277 7.26 18.52 6.66
CA LEU A 277 6.34 17.40 6.88
C LEU A 277 5.50 17.65 8.13
N PRO A 278 4.24 17.18 8.18
CA PRO A 278 3.37 17.46 9.32
C PRO A 278 3.67 16.56 10.54
N TYR A 279 4.55 15.56 10.40
CA TYR A 279 4.71 14.48 11.37
C TYR A 279 5.59 14.84 12.57
N CYS A 280 5.23 14.34 13.74
CA CYS A 280 6.06 14.40 14.94
C CYS A 280 6.72 13.07 15.27
N ALA A 281 7.72 13.12 16.15
CA ALA A 281 8.52 11.97 16.55
C ALA A 281 7.66 10.82 17.15
N GLY A 282 6.62 11.13 17.93
CA GLY A 282 5.76 10.11 18.53
C GLY A 282 4.93 9.28 17.54
N GLU A 283 4.72 9.77 16.31
CA GLU A 283 4.07 8.96 15.27
C GLU A 283 4.94 7.78 14.80
N VAL A 284 6.27 7.88 14.96
CA VAL A 284 7.20 6.76 14.75
C VAL A 284 6.96 5.68 15.80
N VAL A 285 6.93 6.09 17.07
CA VAL A 285 6.71 5.20 18.22
C VAL A 285 5.34 4.53 18.12
N TRP A 286 4.31 5.30 17.80
CA TRP A 286 2.97 4.79 17.55
C TRP A 286 2.97 3.72 16.44
N GLY A 287 3.60 4.01 15.30
CA GLY A 287 3.71 3.08 14.18
C GLY A 287 4.33 1.74 14.57
N VAL A 288 5.37 1.76 15.41
CA VAL A 288 6.04 0.56 15.91
C VAL A 288 5.17 -0.20 16.91
N ARG A 289 4.65 0.48 17.94
CA ARG A 289 3.94 -0.15 19.06
C ARG A 289 2.53 -0.62 18.71
N HIS A 290 1.86 0.03 17.77
CA HIS A 290 0.42 -0.16 17.54
C HIS A 290 0.05 -0.49 16.09
N GLU A 291 0.98 -0.34 15.15
CA GLU A 291 0.68 -0.50 13.71
C GLU A 291 1.64 -1.45 13.00
N MET A 292 2.33 -2.32 13.74
CA MET A 292 3.22 -3.37 13.21
C MET A 292 4.32 -2.83 12.27
N ALA A 293 4.79 -1.59 12.44
CA ALA A 293 5.90 -1.08 11.63
C ALA A 293 7.21 -1.79 12.00
N ARG A 294 7.89 -2.39 11.02
CA ARG A 294 9.14 -3.13 11.24
C ARG A 294 10.34 -2.55 10.51
N THR A 295 10.12 -1.65 9.55
CA THR A 295 11.17 -0.98 8.77
C THR A 295 10.94 0.53 8.73
N VAL A 296 12.02 1.28 8.45
CA VAL A 296 11.92 2.74 8.24
C VAL A 296 10.94 3.08 7.13
N GLU A 297 10.90 2.26 6.07
CA GLU A 297 9.93 2.38 4.97
C GLU A 297 8.48 2.22 5.44
N ASP A 298 8.19 1.30 6.37
CA ASP A 298 6.83 1.16 6.89
C ASP A 298 6.32 2.46 7.52
N VAL A 299 7.17 3.13 8.28
CA VAL A 299 6.85 4.39 8.95
C VAL A 299 6.76 5.53 7.92
N LEU A 300 7.82 5.74 7.14
CA LEU A 300 7.96 6.90 6.26
C LEU A 300 7.14 6.81 4.98
N SER A 301 6.85 5.61 4.48
CA SER A 301 6.04 5.43 3.28
C SER A 301 4.60 5.10 3.65
N ARG A 302 4.36 4.15 4.56
CA ARG A 302 3.00 3.58 4.75
C ARG A 302 2.23 4.17 5.92
N ARG A 303 2.86 4.46 7.07
CA ARG A 303 2.18 5.08 8.22
C ARG A 303 2.01 6.59 8.00
N THR A 304 3.07 7.26 7.59
CA THR A 304 3.06 8.73 7.47
C THR A 304 2.95 9.20 6.02
N ARG A 305 3.17 8.40 4.98
CA ARG A 305 3.22 8.88 3.59
C ARG A 305 4.33 9.93 3.32
N ALA A 306 5.23 10.20 4.26
CA ALA A 306 6.31 11.19 4.13
C ALA A 306 7.10 11.03 2.81
N LEU A 307 7.45 9.80 2.43
CA LEU A 307 8.15 9.51 1.17
C LEU A 307 7.37 10.01 -0.08
N MET A 308 6.05 9.87 -0.07
CA MET A 308 5.18 10.32 -1.15
C MET A 308 4.93 11.82 -1.12
N LEU A 309 4.95 12.45 0.07
CA LEU A 309 4.71 13.90 0.18
C LEU A 309 5.93 14.74 -0.16
N ASP A 310 7.13 14.26 0.21
CA ASP A 310 8.40 14.91 -0.06
C ASP A 310 9.55 13.91 0.14
N GLY A 311 10.05 13.33 -0.95
CA GLY A 311 11.09 12.30 -0.89
C GLY A 311 12.41 12.80 -0.29
N ARG A 312 12.75 14.08 -0.51
CA ARG A 312 13.95 14.70 0.07
C ARG A 312 13.82 14.86 1.58
N ALA A 313 12.73 15.46 2.05
CA ALA A 313 12.48 15.63 3.48
C ALA A 313 12.40 14.28 4.20
N SER A 314 11.80 13.27 3.55
CA SER A 314 11.69 11.91 4.08
C SER A 314 13.07 11.25 4.22
N ALA A 315 13.94 11.38 3.22
CA ALA A 315 15.32 10.88 3.28
C ALA A 315 16.16 11.57 4.37
N GLU A 316 15.98 12.89 4.56
CA GLU A 316 16.67 13.68 5.58
C GLU A 316 16.35 13.19 7.00
N ILE A 317 15.12 12.75 7.27
CA ILE A 317 14.70 12.24 8.60
C ILE A 317 14.91 10.74 8.80
N ALA A 318 15.31 9.99 7.77
CA ALA A 318 15.48 8.55 7.86
C ALA A 318 16.44 8.10 8.98
N PRO A 319 17.60 8.76 9.23
CA PRO A 319 18.48 8.40 10.35
C PRO A 319 17.81 8.56 11.72
N THR A 320 17.07 9.66 11.93
CA THR A 320 16.35 9.91 13.18
C THR A 320 15.26 8.86 13.40
N VAL A 321 14.47 8.55 12.37
CA VAL A 321 13.43 7.53 12.44
C VAL A 321 14.02 6.15 12.70
N ALA A 322 15.13 5.80 12.04
CA ALA A 322 15.82 4.53 12.26
C ALA A 322 16.31 4.39 13.71
N ALA A 323 16.91 5.43 14.28
CA ALA A 323 17.37 5.41 15.67
C ALA A 323 16.22 5.20 16.66
N MET A 324 15.10 5.91 16.47
CA MET A 324 13.90 5.75 17.29
C MET A 324 13.29 4.36 17.17
N MET A 325 13.18 3.83 15.94
CA MET A 325 12.69 2.47 15.72
C MET A 325 13.63 1.44 16.34
N ALA A 326 14.93 1.65 16.30
CA ALA A 326 15.90 0.73 16.88
C ALA A 326 15.76 0.65 18.40
N GLU A 327 15.50 1.78 19.07
CA GLU A 327 15.20 1.81 20.51
C GLU A 327 13.93 0.99 20.82
N GLU A 328 12.83 1.23 20.11
CA GLU A 328 11.56 0.53 20.31
C GLU A 328 11.61 -0.97 19.98
N LEU A 329 12.45 -1.35 19.02
CA LEU A 329 12.57 -2.72 18.53
C LEU A 329 13.74 -3.51 19.15
N GLY A 330 14.55 -2.86 20.00
CA GLY A 330 15.78 -3.46 20.55
C GLY A 330 16.80 -3.84 19.47
N ARG A 331 16.96 -3.00 18.44
CA ARG A 331 17.91 -3.19 17.33
C ARG A 331 19.20 -2.41 17.56
N ASP A 332 20.26 -2.80 16.87
CA ASP A 332 21.60 -2.24 17.03
C ASP A 332 21.94 -1.17 15.96
N GLU A 333 23.11 -0.57 16.12
CA GLU A 333 23.66 0.43 15.20
C GLU A 333 23.85 -0.12 13.77
N LYS A 334 24.09 -1.42 13.63
CA LYS A 334 24.20 -2.07 12.31
C LYS A 334 22.85 -2.04 11.60
N TRP A 335 21.78 -2.42 12.29
CA TRP A 335 20.42 -2.36 11.75
C TRP A 335 20.03 -0.93 11.36
N ILE A 336 20.37 0.08 12.17
CA ILE A 336 20.14 1.50 11.84
C ILE A 336 20.78 1.83 10.49
N LYS A 337 22.07 1.51 10.30
CA LYS A 337 22.80 1.79 9.05
C LYS A 337 22.19 1.07 7.85
N GLU A 338 21.81 -0.20 8.02
CA GLU A 338 21.16 -0.99 6.97
C GLU A 338 19.81 -0.39 6.56
N GLN A 339 18.98 0.00 7.53
CA GLN A 339 17.68 0.62 7.27
C GLN A 339 17.83 1.99 6.60
N VAL A 340 18.74 2.83 7.08
CA VAL A 340 19.01 4.14 6.48
C VAL A 340 19.50 3.99 5.05
N SER A 341 20.45 3.10 4.80
CA SER A 341 20.97 2.86 3.45
C SER A 341 19.89 2.33 2.51
N ALA A 342 19.08 1.36 2.95
CA ALA A 342 18.00 0.81 2.14
C ALA A 342 16.93 1.88 1.83
N PHE A 343 16.55 2.67 2.83
CA PHE A 343 15.55 3.73 2.65
C PHE A 343 16.07 4.89 1.81
N GLN A 344 17.35 5.27 1.91
CA GLN A 344 17.95 6.28 1.04
C GLN A 344 17.93 5.84 -0.43
N ALA A 345 18.32 4.59 -0.71
CA ALA A 345 18.26 4.03 -2.06
C ALA A 345 16.83 4.00 -2.62
N LEU A 346 15.84 3.73 -1.76
CA LEU A 346 14.42 3.82 -2.13
C LEU A 346 14.01 5.28 -2.38
N ALA A 347 14.34 6.20 -1.48
CA ALA A 347 13.93 7.60 -1.59
C ALA A 347 14.52 8.29 -2.82
N ASP A 348 15.76 7.97 -3.20
CA ASP A 348 16.36 8.44 -4.44
C ASP A 348 15.55 8.02 -5.67
N ALA A 349 14.90 6.85 -5.63
CA ALA A 349 14.03 6.39 -6.72
C ALA A 349 12.69 7.12 -6.82
N TYR A 350 12.31 7.89 -5.78
CA TYR A 350 11.10 8.71 -5.75
C TYR A 350 11.37 10.15 -6.21
N LEU A 351 12.63 10.49 -6.48
CA LEU A 351 13.03 11.81 -6.93
C LEU A 351 13.36 11.75 -8.43
N PRO A 352 13.05 12.82 -9.19
CA PRO A 352 13.55 12.92 -10.55
C PRO A 352 15.09 12.90 -10.53
N PRO A 353 15.75 12.40 -11.61
CA PRO A 353 17.21 12.41 -11.71
C PRO A 353 17.74 13.82 -11.45
N ARG A 354 18.82 13.93 -10.66
CA ARG A 354 19.49 15.23 -10.48
C ARG A 354 20.14 15.61 -11.83
N VAL A 355 19.62 16.64 -12.47
CA VAL A 355 20.20 17.27 -13.67
C VAL A 355 21.39 18.13 -13.29
#